data_AF-A0A960TEE8-F1
#
_entry.id   AF-A0A960TEE8-F1
#
_cell.length_a   1.000
_cell.length_b   1.000
_cell.length_c   1.000
_cell.angle_alpha   90.00
_cell.angle_beta   90.00
_cell.angle_gamma   90.00
#
_symmetry.space_group_name_H-M   'P 1'
#
loop_
_entity.id
_entity.type
_entity.pdbx_description
1 polymer ?
#
loop_
_entity_poly.entity_id
_entity_poly.type
_entity_poly.pdbx_seq_one_letter_code
_entity_poly.pdbx_strand_id
1 'polypeptide(L)'
;DEEGQADTYERKIAICSRAYKILTEEVGMKPWDIIFDPNIFAVATGIDDHNNYAVDFIEATRWIKDNLPHALVSGGVSNVSFAFRGNDAVREAIHAVFLYHAIRAGMDMGIVNAGMLQVYEDVPKELLERVEDVVLNRREDATERLVEFAETVKNSGQKRVVNLEWREKPVGERLTYALVNGIIDYIDADTEEARLQFDEPLHVIEGPLMD
;
A
#
# COMPACT_ATOMS: atom_id res chain seq x y z
N ASP A 1 -21.07 -4.70 5.38
CA ASP A 1 -21.06 -4.48 6.83
C ASP A 1 -21.98 -3.31 7.12
N GLU A 2 -22.91 -3.50 8.03
CA GLU A 2 -23.92 -2.54 8.43
C GLU A 2 -23.41 -1.54 9.47
N GLU A 3 -22.24 -1.80 10.07
CA GLU A 3 -21.68 -1.02 11.19
C GLU A 3 -20.38 -0.26 10.85
N GLY A 4 -19.88 -0.29 9.62
CA GLY A 4 -18.67 0.44 9.19
C GLY A 4 -17.51 -0.43 8.65
N GLN A 5 -16.26 0.01 8.85
CA GLN A 5 -15.07 -0.71 8.38
C GLN A 5 -14.53 -1.68 9.43
N ALA A 6 -13.97 -2.81 8.97
CA ALA A 6 -13.35 -3.83 9.81
C ALA A 6 -11.90 -3.44 10.20
N ASP A 7 -11.77 -2.63 11.23
CA ASP A 7 -10.52 -2.07 11.74
C ASP A 7 -9.76 -3.04 12.68
N THR A 8 -10.45 -3.72 13.59
CA THR A 8 -9.82 -4.68 14.52
C THR A 8 -9.78 -6.12 14.00
N TYR A 9 -8.88 -6.94 14.56
CA TYR A 9 -8.79 -8.37 14.29
C TYR A 9 -10.14 -9.10 14.43
N GLU A 10 -10.85 -8.92 15.55
CA GLU A 10 -12.12 -9.59 15.84
C GLU A 10 -13.17 -9.26 14.78
N ARG A 11 -13.19 -8.01 14.35
CA ARG A 11 -14.15 -7.51 13.37
C ARG A 11 -13.83 -8.06 11.97
N LYS A 12 -12.55 -8.10 11.60
CA LYS A 12 -12.09 -8.71 10.34
C LYS A 12 -12.52 -10.17 10.24
N ILE A 13 -12.28 -10.98 11.27
CA ILE A 13 -12.64 -12.41 11.25
C ILE A 13 -14.16 -12.64 11.28
N ALA A 14 -14.91 -11.82 12.03
CA ALA A 14 -16.36 -11.94 12.12
C ALA A 14 -17.02 -11.71 10.76
N ILE A 15 -16.58 -10.67 10.05
CA ILE A 15 -17.11 -10.33 8.72
C ILE A 15 -16.71 -11.38 7.69
N CYS A 16 -15.44 -11.82 7.65
CA CYS A 16 -15.00 -12.85 6.71
C CYS A 16 -15.73 -14.18 6.95
N SER A 17 -15.92 -14.57 8.21
CA SER A 17 -16.66 -15.79 8.58
C SER A 17 -18.12 -15.75 8.15
N ARG A 18 -18.82 -14.63 8.41
CA ARG A 18 -20.22 -14.42 7.98
C ARG A 18 -20.32 -14.45 6.46
N ALA A 19 -19.45 -13.71 5.77
CA ALA A 19 -19.43 -13.64 4.31
C ALA A 19 -19.14 -15.01 3.68
N TYR A 20 -18.19 -15.77 4.22
CA TYR A 20 -17.86 -17.10 3.75
C TYR A 20 -19.08 -18.01 3.77
N LYS A 21 -19.79 -18.10 4.91
CA LYS A 21 -21.00 -18.93 5.04
C LYS A 21 -22.07 -18.54 4.03
N ILE A 22 -22.36 -17.25 3.89
CA ILE A 22 -23.36 -16.76 2.93
C ILE A 22 -22.96 -17.17 1.50
N LEU A 23 -21.70 -16.91 1.12
CA LEU A 23 -21.21 -17.20 -0.23
C LEU A 23 -21.22 -18.70 -0.54
N THR A 24 -20.81 -19.55 0.41
CA THR A 24 -20.69 -20.98 0.16
C THR A 24 -21.99 -21.75 0.37
N GLU A 25 -22.79 -21.40 1.39
CA GLU A 25 -23.97 -22.17 1.81
C GLU A 25 -25.26 -21.66 1.18
N GLU A 26 -25.40 -20.35 0.97
CA GLU A 26 -26.64 -19.76 0.42
C GLU A 26 -26.53 -19.47 -1.08
N VAL A 27 -25.39 -18.93 -1.53
CA VAL A 27 -25.17 -18.58 -2.94
C VAL A 27 -24.61 -19.77 -3.75
N GLY A 28 -23.90 -20.69 -3.09
CA GLY A 28 -23.27 -21.83 -3.75
C GLY A 28 -21.97 -21.49 -4.49
N MET A 29 -21.30 -20.40 -4.13
CA MET A 29 -19.98 -20.04 -4.64
C MET A 29 -18.94 -21.06 -4.15
N LYS A 30 -18.01 -21.41 -5.03
CA LYS A 30 -16.92 -22.32 -4.67
C LYS A 30 -15.92 -21.59 -3.77
N PRO A 31 -15.45 -22.19 -2.66
CA PRO A 31 -14.55 -21.52 -1.73
C PRO A 31 -13.25 -20.96 -2.34
N TRP A 32 -12.67 -21.64 -3.34
CA TRP A 32 -11.44 -21.20 -4.01
C TRP A 32 -11.64 -20.03 -4.99
N ASP A 33 -12.89 -19.66 -5.28
CA ASP A 33 -13.22 -18.45 -6.04
C ASP A 33 -13.37 -17.22 -5.11
N ILE A 34 -13.27 -17.41 -3.79
CA ILE A 34 -13.41 -16.35 -2.78
C ILE A 34 -12.03 -15.80 -2.41
N ILE A 35 -11.86 -14.48 -2.59
CA ILE A 35 -10.70 -13.73 -2.13
C ILE A 35 -11.17 -12.75 -1.06
N PHE A 36 -10.72 -12.94 0.18
CA PHE A 36 -10.95 -11.99 1.25
C PHE A 36 -9.89 -10.89 1.24
N ASP A 37 -10.33 -9.64 1.43
CA ASP A 37 -9.47 -8.52 1.78
C ASP A 37 -9.82 -8.08 3.21
N PRO A 38 -9.01 -8.44 4.22
CA PRO A 38 -9.20 -8.02 5.60
C PRO A 38 -8.93 -6.53 5.86
N ASN A 39 -8.74 -5.71 4.83
CA ASN A 39 -8.37 -4.30 4.85
C ASN A 39 -6.97 -4.04 5.42
N ILE A 40 -6.06 -3.63 4.53
CA ILE A 40 -4.77 -3.05 4.90
C ILE A 40 -4.94 -1.54 5.15
N PHE A 41 -4.72 -1.12 6.39
CA PHE A 41 -4.73 0.29 6.79
C PHE A 41 -3.32 0.83 7.04
N ALA A 42 -3.18 2.15 7.06
CA ALA A 42 -1.92 2.82 7.32
C ALA A 42 -1.50 2.67 8.78
N VAL A 43 -0.22 2.39 9.00
CA VAL A 43 0.42 2.40 10.33
C VAL A 43 1.31 3.62 10.48
N ALA A 44 1.81 3.87 11.69
CA ALA A 44 2.67 5.02 12.00
C ALA A 44 2.04 6.37 11.61
N THR A 45 0.72 6.50 11.81
CA THR A 45 -0.03 7.73 11.52
C THR A 45 0.04 8.77 12.65
N GLY A 46 0.66 8.43 13.79
CA GLY A 46 0.62 9.23 15.02
C GLY A 46 -0.67 9.10 15.82
N ILE A 47 -1.49 8.08 15.55
CA ILE A 47 -2.71 7.76 16.30
C ILE A 47 -2.53 6.36 16.86
N ASP A 48 -2.59 6.22 18.18
CA ASP A 48 -2.24 4.96 18.87
C ASP A 48 -3.12 3.79 18.44
N ASP A 49 -4.41 4.04 18.21
CA ASP A 49 -5.37 3.03 17.75
C ASP A 49 -4.99 2.42 16.39
N HIS A 50 -4.16 3.09 15.59
CA HIS A 50 -3.74 2.61 14.27
C HIS A 50 -2.46 1.76 14.32
N ASN A 51 -1.75 1.73 15.46
CA ASN A 51 -0.46 1.04 15.57
C ASN A 51 -0.59 -0.47 15.31
N ASN A 52 -1.74 -1.07 15.64
CA ASN A 52 -1.93 -2.51 15.51
C ASN A 52 -2.50 -2.97 14.16
N TYR A 53 -2.84 -2.07 13.24
CA TYR A 53 -3.57 -2.43 12.02
C TYR A 53 -2.85 -3.45 11.12
N ALA A 54 -1.53 -3.37 11.01
CA ALA A 54 -0.75 -4.35 10.26
C ALA A 54 -0.76 -5.73 10.94
N VAL A 55 -0.61 -5.76 12.27
CA VAL A 55 -0.71 -7.00 13.07
C VAL A 55 -2.11 -7.60 12.94
N ASP A 56 -3.16 -6.81 13.07
CA ASP A 56 -4.55 -7.27 12.94
C ASP A 56 -4.82 -7.90 11.57
N PHE A 57 -4.26 -7.33 10.49
CA PHE A 57 -4.34 -7.93 9.16
C PHE A 57 -3.60 -9.27 9.09
N ILE A 58 -2.38 -9.36 9.62
CA ILE A 58 -1.56 -10.57 9.60
C ILE A 58 -2.23 -11.70 10.40
N GLU A 59 -2.79 -11.38 11.57
CA GLU A 59 -3.51 -12.34 12.41
C GLU A 59 -4.83 -12.75 11.78
N ALA A 60 -5.59 -11.81 11.19
CA ALA A 60 -6.82 -12.13 10.47
C ALA A 60 -6.54 -13.03 9.26
N THR A 61 -5.45 -12.78 8.54
CA THR A 61 -4.98 -13.63 7.45
C THR A 61 -4.78 -15.06 7.94
N ARG A 62 -4.01 -15.26 9.01
CA ARG A 62 -3.77 -16.59 9.59
C ARG A 62 -5.08 -17.29 9.97
N TRP A 63 -5.96 -16.55 10.65
CA TRP A 63 -7.26 -17.07 11.05
C TRP A 63 -8.10 -17.50 9.84
N ILE A 64 -8.17 -16.69 8.79
CA ILE A 64 -8.90 -17.01 7.57
C ILE A 64 -8.37 -18.31 6.95
N LYS A 65 -7.05 -18.44 6.83
CA LYS A 65 -6.43 -19.65 6.24
C LYS A 65 -6.68 -20.90 7.08
N ASP A 66 -6.72 -20.77 8.41
CA ASP A 66 -6.96 -21.88 9.32
C ASP A 66 -8.45 -22.29 9.40
N ASN A 67 -9.38 -21.33 9.22
CA ASN A 67 -10.80 -21.53 9.53
C ASN A 67 -11.73 -21.51 8.31
N LEU A 68 -11.31 -20.94 7.19
CA LEU A 68 -12.12 -20.80 5.96
C LEU A 68 -11.43 -21.56 4.81
N PRO A 69 -11.66 -22.89 4.70
CA PRO A 69 -10.91 -23.75 3.79
C PRO A 69 -10.97 -23.26 2.33
N HIS A 70 -9.80 -23.28 1.67
CA HIS A 70 -9.60 -22.88 0.28
C HIS A 70 -9.83 -21.40 -0.06
N ALA A 71 -10.36 -20.58 0.86
CA ALA A 71 -10.44 -19.14 0.64
C ALA A 71 -9.04 -18.54 0.49
N LEU A 72 -8.92 -17.55 -0.38
CA LEU A 72 -7.70 -16.80 -0.61
C LEU A 72 -7.71 -15.49 0.17
N VAL A 73 -6.54 -14.95 0.46
CA VAL A 73 -6.38 -13.64 1.12
C VAL A 73 -5.56 -12.69 0.23
N SER A 74 -6.06 -11.47 0.09
CA SER A 74 -5.42 -10.37 -0.64
C SER A 74 -5.46 -9.06 0.16
N GLY A 75 -4.83 -8.02 -0.38
CA GLY A 75 -4.89 -6.67 0.18
C GLY A 75 -4.10 -5.64 -0.64
N GLY A 76 -4.51 -4.37 -0.52
CA GLY A 76 -3.80 -3.21 -1.07
C GLY A 76 -2.54 -2.84 -0.28
N VAL A 77 -1.38 -3.40 -0.65
CA VAL A 77 -0.14 -3.30 0.15
C VAL A 77 0.34 -1.86 0.29
N SER A 78 0.18 -1.02 -0.74
CA SER A 78 0.63 0.37 -0.67
C SER A 78 -0.03 1.19 0.45
N ASN A 79 -1.20 0.77 0.95
CA ASN A 79 -1.92 1.44 2.03
C ASN A 79 -1.16 1.40 3.36
N VAL A 80 -0.41 0.31 3.67
CA VAL A 80 0.29 0.20 4.96
C VAL A 80 1.32 1.33 5.17
N SER A 81 1.88 1.83 4.07
CA SER A 81 2.95 2.82 4.05
C SER A 81 2.48 4.27 3.87
N PHE A 82 1.18 4.54 3.92
CA PHE A 82 0.61 5.83 3.50
C PHE A 82 1.19 7.04 4.25
N ALA A 83 1.52 6.88 5.54
CA ALA A 83 2.12 7.92 6.36
C ALA A 83 3.49 8.42 5.85
N PHE A 84 4.18 7.63 5.02
CA PHE A 84 5.53 7.93 4.51
C PHE A 84 5.54 8.33 3.03
N ARG A 85 4.43 8.87 2.51
CA ARG A 85 4.38 9.41 1.14
C ARG A 85 5.52 10.41 0.90
N GLY A 86 6.21 10.26 -0.24
CA GLY A 86 7.39 11.05 -0.59
C GLY A 86 8.71 10.54 0.00
N ASN A 87 8.72 9.36 0.65
CA ASN A 87 9.93 8.65 1.06
C ASN A 87 9.87 7.19 0.58
N ASP A 88 10.15 6.98 -0.70
CA ASP A 88 10.01 5.66 -1.33
C ASP A 88 10.88 4.59 -0.67
N ALA A 89 12.10 4.93 -0.24
CA ALA A 89 13.00 3.97 0.44
C ALA A 89 12.36 3.39 1.72
N VAL A 90 11.69 4.22 2.53
CA VAL A 90 10.99 3.75 3.73
C VAL A 90 9.72 2.97 3.35
N ARG A 91 8.99 3.41 2.32
CA ARG A 91 7.77 2.72 1.87
C ARG A 91 8.07 1.33 1.33
N GLU A 92 9.09 1.19 0.50
CA GLU A 92 9.56 -0.09 -0.06
C GLU A 92 9.96 -1.05 1.06
N ALA A 93 10.70 -0.56 2.06
CA ALA A 93 11.05 -1.35 3.24
C ALA A 93 9.81 -1.80 4.03
N ILE A 94 8.83 -0.91 4.25
CA ILE A 94 7.55 -1.26 4.90
C ILE A 94 6.81 -2.35 4.09
N HIS A 95 6.75 -2.22 2.77
CA HIS A 95 6.10 -3.22 1.91
C HIS A 95 6.80 -4.58 2.02
N ALA A 96 8.14 -4.59 1.96
CA ALA A 96 8.94 -5.81 2.04
C ALA A 96 8.72 -6.54 3.38
N VAL A 97 8.76 -5.81 4.50
CA VAL A 97 8.53 -6.37 5.84
C VAL A 97 7.10 -6.86 5.99
N PHE A 98 6.11 -6.04 5.63
CA PHE A 98 4.70 -6.42 5.71
C PHE A 98 4.42 -7.69 4.90
N LEU A 99 4.85 -7.74 3.63
CA LEU A 99 4.66 -8.90 2.77
C LEU A 99 5.38 -10.14 3.31
N TYR A 100 6.60 -10.01 3.84
CA TYR A 100 7.32 -11.14 4.42
C TYR A 100 6.51 -11.81 5.55
N HIS A 101 5.91 -11.03 6.44
CA HIS A 101 5.10 -11.58 7.54
C HIS A 101 3.71 -12.03 7.08
N ALA A 102 3.05 -11.26 6.21
CA ALA A 102 1.71 -11.58 5.73
C ALA A 102 1.70 -12.87 4.87
N ILE A 103 2.69 -13.04 3.99
CA ILE A 103 2.84 -14.27 3.19
C ILE A 103 3.11 -15.48 4.10
N ARG A 104 3.93 -15.32 5.15
CA ARG A 104 4.15 -16.39 6.14
C ARG A 104 2.91 -16.72 6.96
N ALA A 105 1.99 -15.78 7.13
CA ALA A 105 0.67 -16.01 7.72
C ALA A 105 -0.33 -16.63 6.73
N GLY A 106 0.02 -16.70 5.43
CA GLY A 106 -0.76 -17.35 4.40
C GLY A 106 -1.49 -16.40 3.43
N MET A 107 -1.06 -15.15 3.32
CA MET A 107 -1.51 -14.23 2.27
C MET A 107 -1.12 -14.80 0.89
N ASP A 108 -2.09 -14.93 -0.01
CA ASP A 108 -1.91 -15.58 -1.32
C ASP A 108 -1.62 -14.58 -2.43
N MET A 109 -2.16 -13.37 -2.32
CA MET A 109 -2.14 -12.34 -3.36
C MET A 109 -1.97 -10.96 -2.74
N GLY A 110 -1.53 -9.97 -3.53
CA GLY A 110 -1.46 -8.59 -3.08
C GLY A 110 -1.51 -7.61 -4.25
N ILE A 111 -2.20 -6.49 -4.06
CA ILE A 111 -2.20 -5.38 -5.02
C ILE A 111 -0.99 -4.52 -4.68
N VAL A 112 0.04 -4.62 -5.52
CA VAL A 112 1.39 -4.07 -5.29
C VAL A 112 1.85 -3.22 -6.47
N ASN A 113 2.73 -2.25 -6.21
CA ASN A 113 3.54 -1.66 -7.26
C ASN A 113 4.79 -2.53 -7.45
N ALA A 114 4.86 -3.26 -8.57
CA ALA A 114 5.97 -4.17 -8.85
C ALA A 114 7.35 -3.47 -8.89
N GLY A 115 7.40 -2.18 -9.21
CA GLY A 115 8.64 -1.39 -9.21
C GLY A 115 9.12 -0.97 -7.82
N MET A 116 8.29 -1.13 -6.78
CA MET A 116 8.58 -0.77 -5.38
C MET A 116 8.70 -1.99 -4.47
N LEU A 117 8.91 -3.19 -5.03
CA LEU A 117 9.10 -4.41 -4.26
C LEU A 117 10.59 -4.64 -4.00
N GLN A 118 11.03 -4.25 -2.81
CA GLN A 118 12.36 -4.58 -2.32
C GLN A 118 12.39 -6.02 -1.75
N VAL A 119 13.52 -6.70 -1.90
CA VAL A 119 13.77 -8.00 -1.24
C VAL A 119 14.00 -7.77 0.24
N TYR A 120 13.28 -8.50 1.10
CA TYR A 120 13.36 -8.36 2.56
C TYR A 120 14.79 -8.41 3.11
N GLU A 121 15.61 -9.35 2.61
CA GLU A 121 17.00 -9.53 3.06
C GLU A 121 17.94 -8.39 2.64
N ASP A 122 17.56 -7.61 1.62
CA ASP A 122 18.33 -6.48 1.12
C ASP A 122 18.00 -5.17 1.85
N VAL A 123 17.00 -5.18 2.76
CA VAL A 123 16.67 -4.00 3.57
C VAL A 123 17.81 -3.75 4.56
N PRO A 124 18.38 -2.53 4.62
CA PRO A 124 19.45 -2.21 5.57
C PRO A 124 19.02 -2.53 7.01
N LYS A 125 19.86 -3.24 7.76
CA LYS A 125 19.51 -3.79 9.09
C LYS A 125 18.88 -2.77 10.05
N GLU A 126 19.41 -1.55 10.05
CA GLU A 126 18.93 -0.49 10.93
C GLU A 126 17.54 0.02 10.55
N LEU A 127 17.24 0.08 9.25
CA LEU A 127 15.91 0.41 8.72
C LEU A 127 14.95 -0.76 8.94
N LEU A 128 15.41 -1.99 8.69
CA LEU A 128 14.64 -3.22 8.88
C LEU A 128 14.10 -3.32 10.31
N GLU A 129 14.97 -3.13 11.32
CA GLU A 129 14.56 -3.20 12.73
C GLU A 129 13.46 -2.19 13.06
N ARG A 130 13.59 -0.94 12.61
CA ARG A 130 12.60 0.12 12.86
C ARG A 130 11.29 -0.12 12.12
N VAL A 131 11.37 -0.65 10.90
CA VAL A 131 10.18 -0.99 10.11
C VAL A 131 9.45 -2.17 10.75
N GLU A 132 10.16 -3.22 11.18
CA GLU A 132 9.57 -4.34 11.92
C GLU A 132 8.94 -3.87 13.23
N ASP A 133 9.57 -2.95 13.95
CA ASP A 133 9.01 -2.38 15.19
C ASP A 133 7.64 -1.75 14.94
N VAL A 134 7.46 -1.04 13.83
CA VAL A 134 6.19 -0.42 13.43
C VAL A 134 5.20 -1.44 12.89
N VAL A 135 5.61 -2.28 11.91
CA VAL A 135 4.71 -3.24 11.24
C VAL A 135 4.20 -4.30 12.20
N LEU A 136 5.03 -4.73 13.15
CA LEU A 136 4.69 -5.76 14.15
C LEU A 136 4.31 -5.17 15.51
N ASN A 137 4.22 -3.84 15.60
CA ASN A 137 3.87 -3.12 16.83
C ASN A 137 4.65 -3.62 18.07
N ARG A 138 5.98 -3.75 17.95
CA ARG A 138 6.83 -4.40 18.98
C ARG A 138 7.13 -3.52 20.20
N ARG A 139 6.90 -2.21 20.07
CA ARG A 139 7.28 -1.18 21.06
C ARG A 139 6.43 0.07 20.87
N GLU A 140 6.21 0.81 21.96
CA GLU A 140 5.36 1.99 21.99
C GLU A 140 5.94 3.18 21.18
N ASP A 141 7.26 3.36 21.21
CA ASP A 141 7.97 4.44 20.51
C ASP A 141 8.38 4.09 19.07
N ALA A 142 7.80 3.03 18.47
CA ALA A 142 8.15 2.56 17.14
C ALA A 142 7.94 3.63 16.05
N THR A 143 6.78 4.28 16.09
CA THR A 143 6.38 5.32 15.13
C THR A 143 7.35 6.49 15.16
N GLU A 144 7.64 7.04 16.34
CA GLU A 144 8.54 8.19 16.51
C GLU A 144 9.94 7.88 15.97
N ARG A 145 10.48 6.71 16.33
CA ARG A 145 11.81 6.25 15.89
C ARG A 145 11.91 6.09 14.38
N LEU A 146 10.88 5.56 13.73
CA LEU A 146 10.88 5.40 12.28
C LEU A 146 10.74 6.75 11.58
N VAL A 147 9.90 7.65 12.09
CA VAL A 147 9.75 9.01 11.55
C VAL A 147 11.05 9.80 11.62
N GLU A 148 11.72 9.83 12.79
CA GLU A 148 13.01 10.49 12.96
C GLU A 148 14.08 9.90 12.03
N PHE A 149 14.14 8.57 11.92
CA PHE A 149 15.07 7.91 11.02
C PHE A 149 14.77 8.21 9.54
N ALA A 150 13.50 8.26 9.16
CA ALA A 150 13.06 8.53 7.79
C ALA A 150 13.56 9.89 7.28
N GLU A 151 13.69 10.90 8.15
CA GLU A 151 14.28 12.20 7.79
C GLU A 151 15.74 12.07 7.36
N THR A 152 16.51 11.18 8.00
CA THR A 152 17.91 10.92 7.63
C THR A 152 18.00 10.18 6.29
N VAL A 153 17.07 9.24 6.03
CA VAL A 153 17.01 8.46 4.80
C VAL A 153 16.64 9.34 3.60
N LYS A 154 15.69 10.26 3.78
CA LYS A 154 15.28 11.22 2.75
C LYS A 154 16.45 12.07 2.23
N ASN A 155 17.42 12.35 3.10
CA ASN A 155 18.65 13.10 2.77
C ASN A 155 19.78 12.24 2.18
N SER A 156 19.67 10.92 2.29
CA SER A 156 20.68 9.95 1.82
C SER A 156 20.38 9.34 0.46
N GLY A 157 19.23 9.70 -0.13
CA GLY A 157 18.77 9.16 -1.40
C GLY A 157 19.88 9.18 -2.44
N GLN A 158 20.21 7.99 -2.97
CA GLN A 158 20.94 7.87 -4.22
C GLN A 158 20.45 8.96 -5.14
N LYS A 159 21.37 9.72 -5.75
CA LYS A 159 21.03 10.46 -6.96
C LYS A 159 20.50 9.42 -7.94
N ARG A 160 19.18 9.20 -7.95
CA ARG A 160 18.48 8.80 -9.16
C ARG A 160 19.03 9.79 -10.16
N VAL A 161 19.81 9.30 -11.13
CA VAL A 161 20.11 10.10 -12.30
C VAL A 161 18.72 10.41 -12.82
N VAL A 162 18.24 11.63 -12.54
CA VAL A 162 16.91 12.05 -12.92
C VAL A 162 17.01 12.11 -14.44
N ASN A 163 16.58 11.03 -15.09
CA ASN A 163 16.48 11.03 -16.52
C ASN A 163 15.35 12.03 -16.82
N LEU A 164 15.73 13.23 -17.26
CA LEU A 164 14.82 14.31 -17.63
C LEU A 164 14.52 14.30 -19.13
N GLU A 165 14.93 13.27 -19.89
CA GLU A 165 14.61 13.16 -21.32
C GLU A 165 13.09 13.20 -21.56
N TRP A 166 12.29 12.69 -20.61
CA TRP A 166 10.83 12.79 -20.68
C TRP A 166 10.34 14.24 -20.63
N ARG A 167 11.08 15.18 -20.02
CA ARG A 167 10.73 16.60 -20.01
C ARG A 167 10.85 17.26 -21.38
N GLU A 168 11.59 16.67 -22.30
CA GLU A 168 11.71 17.18 -23.67
C GLU A 168 10.51 16.80 -24.55
N LYS A 169 9.59 15.98 -24.03
CA LYS A 169 8.38 15.53 -24.74
C LYS A 169 7.23 16.55 -24.66
N PRO A 170 6.23 16.45 -25.55
CA PRO A 170 5.00 17.25 -25.46
C PRO A 170 4.27 17.06 -24.12
N VAL A 171 3.54 18.08 -23.66
CA VAL A 171 2.90 18.12 -22.33
C VAL A 171 2.02 16.90 -22.04
N GLY A 172 1.31 16.37 -23.04
CA GLY A 172 0.50 15.17 -22.88
C GLY A 172 1.33 13.96 -22.48
N GLU A 173 2.43 13.69 -23.20
CA GLU A 173 3.34 12.59 -22.85
C GLU A 173 4.03 12.80 -21.51
N ARG A 174 4.29 14.06 -21.11
CA ARG A 174 4.84 14.38 -19.80
C ARG A 174 3.87 14.07 -18.68
N LEU A 175 2.62 14.45 -18.82
CA LEU A 175 1.56 14.16 -17.85
C LEU A 175 1.34 12.66 -17.71
N THR A 176 1.29 11.91 -18.82
CA THR A 176 1.15 10.45 -18.81
C THR A 176 2.36 9.80 -18.15
N TYR A 177 3.58 10.21 -18.50
CA TYR A 177 4.79 9.70 -17.87
C TYR A 177 4.82 9.98 -16.36
N ALA A 178 4.49 11.21 -15.96
CA ALA A 178 4.46 11.62 -14.56
C ALA A 178 3.41 10.83 -13.78
N LEU A 179 2.21 10.62 -14.34
CA LEU A 179 1.15 9.85 -13.71
C LEU A 179 1.51 8.37 -13.54
N VAL A 180 2.03 7.73 -14.60
CA VAL A 180 2.44 6.30 -14.57
C VAL A 180 3.56 6.06 -13.57
N ASN A 181 4.51 6.99 -13.46
CA ASN A 181 5.66 6.88 -12.57
C ASN A 181 5.45 7.54 -11.20
N GLY A 182 4.26 8.11 -10.93
CA GLY A 182 3.94 8.77 -9.67
C GLY A 182 4.80 10.01 -9.36
N ILE A 183 5.26 10.72 -10.40
CA ILE A 183 6.07 11.94 -10.28
C ILE A 183 5.14 13.13 -10.08
N ILE A 184 5.32 13.84 -8.97
CA ILE A 184 4.55 15.08 -8.68
C ILE A 184 5.33 16.35 -9.01
N ASP A 185 6.63 16.22 -9.29
CA ASP A 185 7.44 17.33 -9.76
C ASP A 185 6.86 17.87 -11.08
N TYR A 186 6.75 19.20 -11.19
CA TYR A 186 6.21 19.90 -12.37
C TYR A 186 4.70 19.77 -12.64
N ILE A 187 3.95 19.09 -11.76
CA ILE A 187 2.51 18.82 -11.99
C ILE A 187 1.68 20.09 -12.19
N ASP A 188 1.92 21.15 -11.40
CA ASP A 188 1.18 22.41 -11.53
C ASP A 188 1.48 23.10 -12.87
N ALA A 189 2.75 23.08 -13.29
CA ALA A 189 3.20 23.73 -14.51
C ALA A 189 2.70 22.98 -15.76
N ASP A 190 2.80 21.64 -15.77
CA ASP A 190 2.33 20.84 -16.90
C ASP A 190 0.80 20.79 -16.97
N THR A 191 0.12 20.78 -15.82
CA THR A 191 -1.35 20.82 -15.78
C THR A 191 -1.85 22.15 -16.34
N GLU A 192 -1.24 23.29 -15.97
CA GLU A 192 -1.62 24.59 -16.52
C GLU A 192 -1.28 24.71 -18.01
N GLU A 193 -0.12 24.20 -18.45
CA GLU A 193 0.25 24.16 -19.87
C GLU A 193 -0.75 23.33 -20.70
N ALA A 194 -1.17 22.17 -20.20
CA ALA A 194 -2.18 21.34 -20.86
C ALA A 194 -3.56 21.99 -20.81
N ARG A 195 -3.94 22.63 -19.68
CA ARG A 195 -5.23 23.33 -19.53
C ARG A 195 -5.39 24.45 -20.55
N LEU A 196 -4.30 25.11 -20.96
CA LEU A 196 -4.33 26.12 -22.02
C LEU A 196 -4.51 25.55 -23.44
N GLN A 197 -4.34 24.23 -23.62
CA GLN A 197 -4.50 23.55 -24.91
C GLN A 197 -5.91 22.99 -25.14
N PHE A 198 -6.78 23.03 -24.13
CA PHE A 198 -8.15 22.53 -24.20
C PHE A 198 -9.16 23.55 -23.67
N ASP A 199 -10.36 23.56 -24.27
CA ASP A 199 -11.42 24.51 -23.89
C ASP A 199 -12.03 24.21 -22.50
N GLU A 200 -11.96 22.96 -22.05
CA GLU A 200 -12.50 22.52 -20.76
C GLU A 200 -11.44 21.76 -19.95
N PRO A 201 -11.34 22.00 -18.61
CA PRO A 201 -10.38 21.32 -17.75
C PRO A 201 -10.51 19.79 -17.74
N LEU A 202 -11.71 19.26 -17.98
CA LEU A 202 -11.97 17.81 -18.03
C LEU A 202 -11.18 17.12 -19.15
N HIS A 203 -10.98 17.80 -20.29
CA HIS A 203 -10.25 17.24 -21.43
C HIS A 203 -8.75 17.08 -21.18
N VAL A 204 -8.19 17.74 -20.17
CA VAL A 204 -6.81 17.48 -19.71
C VAL A 204 -6.68 16.09 -19.09
N ILE A 205 -7.76 15.61 -18.47
CA ILE A 205 -7.84 14.25 -17.89
C ILE A 205 -8.28 13.26 -18.96
N GLU A 206 -9.27 13.60 -19.78
CA GLU A 206 -9.87 12.66 -20.73
C GLU A 206 -9.11 12.55 -22.07
N GLY A 207 -8.15 13.43 -22.37
CA GLY A 207 -7.36 13.38 -23.60
C GLY A 207 -6.02 12.64 -23.42
N PRO A 208 -4.95 13.31 -22.93
CA PRO A 208 -3.61 12.72 -22.82
C PRO A 208 -3.51 11.41 -22.02
N LEU A 209 -4.46 11.14 -21.12
CA LEU A 209 -4.47 9.97 -20.26
C LEU A 209 -5.33 8.81 -20.80
N MET A 210 -6.08 9.01 -21.90
CA MET A 210 -6.92 7.97 -22.51
C MET A 210 -6.49 7.56 -23.94
N ASP A 211 -5.66 8.36 -24.61
CA ASP A 211 -4.98 8.01 -25.89
C ASP A 211 -3.60 7.35 -25.66
#